data_AF-A0A1F8YPF0-F1
#
_entry.id   AF-A0A1F8YPF0-F1
#
_cell.length_a   1.000
_cell.length_b   1.000
_cell.length_c   1.000
_cell.angle_alpha   90.00
_cell.angle_beta   90.00
_cell.angle_gamma   90.00
#
_symmetry.space_group_name_H-M   'P 1'
#
loop_
_entity.id
_entity.type
_entity.pdbx_description
1 polymer ?
#
loop_
_entity_poly.entity_id
_entity_poly.type
_entity_poly.pdbx_seq_one_letter_code
_entity_poly.pdbx_strand_id
1 'polypeptide(L)'
;MPRKSPYQIHLSSEERSELVRRAARYTLPYYHVLRAKMILLAAEGLDNDEIAARLDTSRLVVSRWRKRFFAQRLPGLDEQPRPGRPIR
;
A
#
# COMPACT_ATOMS: atom_id res chain seq x y z
N MET A 1 19.93 -6.68 4.03
CA MET A 1 19.09 -6.00 3.01
C MET A 1 19.32 -4.51 3.11
N PRO A 2 19.45 -3.78 1.99
CA PRO A 2 19.70 -2.34 2.03
C PRO A 2 18.55 -1.60 2.71
N ARG A 3 18.88 -0.56 3.52
CA ARG A 3 17.90 0.30 4.20
C ARG A 3 16.98 1.01 3.21
N LYS A 4 17.54 1.39 2.06
CA LYS A 4 16.83 1.92 0.90
C LYS A 4 16.35 0.80 -0.01
N SER A 5 15.04 0.76 -0.25
CA SER A 5 14.50 -0.10 -1.31
C SER A 5 14.68 0.58 -2.67
N PRO A 6 15.20 -0.11 -3.68
CA PRO A 6 15.37 0.46 -5.03
C PRO A 6 14.03 0.70 -5.76
N TYR A 7 12.92 0.20 -5.21
CA TYR A 7 11.59 0.33 -5.80
C TYR A 7 10.98 1.70 -5.48
N GLN A 8 11.31 2.74 -6.23
CA GLN A 8 10.58 4.01 -6.12
C GLN A 8 9.14 3.82 -6.59
N ILE A 9 8.18 4.22 -5.75
CA ILE A 9 6.76 4.20 -6.10
C ILE A 9 6.39 5.61 -6.54
N HIS A 10 6.07 5.77 -7.81
CA HIS A 10 5.56 7.03 -8.34
C HIS A 10 4.05 6.87 -8.48
N LEU A 11 3.28 7.54 -7.62
CA LEU A 11 1.83 7.56 -7.70
C LEU A 11 1.36 8.70 -8.59
N SER A 12 0.46 8.41 -9.51
CA SER A 12 -0.34 9.43 -10.18
C SER A 12 -1.33 10.06 -9.20
N SER A 13 -1.80 11.29 -9.48
CA SER A 13 -2.79 11.99 -8.65
C SER A 13 -4.06 11.17 -8.42
N GLU A 14 -4.46 10.36 -9.40
CA GLU A 14 -5.59 9.44 -9.31
C GLU A 14 -5.30 8.26 -8.38
N GLU A 15 -4.12 7.63 -8.50
CA GLU A 15 -3.70 6.53 -7.60
C GLU A 15 -3.57 7.00 -6.15
N ARG A 16 -3.02 8.21 -5.94
CA ARG A 16 -2.93 8.83 -4.62
C ARG A 16 -4.31 9.08 -4.03
N SER A 17 -5.23 9.66 -4.80
CA SER A 17 -6.60 9.92 -4.34
C SER A 17 -7.32 8.64 -3.97
N GLU A 18 -7.12 7.57 -4.74
CA GLU A 18 -7.71 6.27 -4.47
C GLU A 18 -7.13 5.62 -3.19
N LEU A 19 -5.81 5.68 -2.99
CA LEU A 19 -5.18 5.20 -1.77
C LEU A 19 -5.62 6.00 -0.53
N VAL A 20 -5.78 7.31 -0.65
CA VAL A 20 -6.33 8.16 0.42
C VAL A 20 -7.78 7.78 0.72
N ARG A 21 -8.61 7.56 -0.31
CA ARG A 21 -9.99 7.07 -0.14
C ARG A 21 -10.03 5.73 0.60
N ARG A 22 -9.15 4.79 0.24
CA ARG A 22 -9.02 3.48 0.91
C ARG A 22 -8.53 3.62 2.35
N ALA A 23 -7.56 4.50 2.60
CA ALA A 23 -7.06 4.78 3.94
C ALA A 23 -8.11 5.48 4.83
N ALA A 24 -9.05 6.21 4.24
CA ALA A 24 -10.15 6.87 4.94
C ALA A 24 -11.38 5.97 5.17
N ARG A 25 -11.50 4.86 4.42
CA ARG A 25 -12.60 3.89 4.59
C ARG A 25 -12.39 3.01 5.82
N TYR A 26 -13.07 3.37 6.90
CA TYR A 26 -13.07 2.65 8.18
C TYR A 26 -13.80 1.30 8.17
N THR A 27 -14.56 0.99 7.12
CA THR A 27 -15.28 -0.29 6.98
C THR A 27 -14.37 -1.47 6.64
N LEU A 28 -13.11 -1.21 6.27
CA LEU A 28 -12.13 -2.23 5.92
C LEU A 28 -11.36 -2.69 7.16
N PRO A 29 -10.88 -3.95 7.17
CA PRO A 29 -9.95 -4.42 8.19
C PRO A 29 -8.75 -3.48 8.32
N TYR A 30 -8.30 -3.24 9.56
CA TYR A 30 -7.18 -2.34 9.89
C TYR A 30 -5.95 -2.52 8.97
N TYR A 31 -5.63 -3.76 8.60
CA TYR A 31 -4.51 -4.07 7.71
C TYR A 31 -4.64 -3.51 6.28
N HIS A 32 -5.85 -3.34 5.74
CA HIS A 32 -6.07 -2.74 4.42
C HIS A 32 -5.76 -1.24 4.45
N VAL A 33 -6.23 -0.55 5.48
CA VAL A 33 -5.89 0.86 5.75
C VAL A 33 -4.38 1.02 5.94
N LEU A 34 -3.76 0.09 6.70
CA LEU A 34 -2.32 0.09 6.93
C LEU A 34 -1.50 -0.06 5.64
N ARG A 35 -1.92 -0.95 4.73
CA ARG A 35 -1.28 -1.15 3.42
C ARG A 35 -1.39 0.10 2.55
N ALA A 36 -2.56 0.72 2.49
CA ALA A 36 -2.75 1.96 1.73
C ALA A 36 -1.83 3.08 2.25
N LYS A 37 -1.76 3.24 3.59
CA LYS A 37 -0.85 4.17 4.24
C LYS A 37 0.63 3.85 3.97
N MET A 38 1.04 2.58 3.98
CA MET A 38 2.41 2.18 3.63
C MET A 38 2.82 2.68 2.24
N ILE A 39 1.94 2.52 1.24
CA ILE A 39 2.25 2.90 -0.14
C ILE A 39 2.24 4.41 -0.33
N LEU A 40 1.34 5.12 0.34
CA LEU A 40 1.34 6.59 0.36
C LEU A 40 2.67 7.12 0.89
N LEU A 41 3.13 6.63 2.03
CA LEU A 41 4.43 7.01 2.60
C LEU A 41 5.60 6.60 1.71
N ALA A 42 5.54 5.40 1.11
CA ALA A 42 6.56 4.94 0.17
C ALA A 42 6.64 5.81 -1.10
N ALA A 43 5.52 6.41 -1.51
CA ALA A 43 5.46 7.32 -2.65
C ALA A 43 5.93 8.74 -2.33
N GLU A 44 5.88 9.13 -1.04
CA GLU A 44 6.55 10.35 -0.56
C GLU A 44 8.09 10.21 -0.53
N GLY A 45 8.62 9.01 -0.85
CA GLY A 45 10.05 8.76 -0.91
C GLY A 45 10.65 8.29 0.42
N LEU A 46 9.81 7.93 1.40
CA LEU A 46 10.25 7.45 2.70
C LEU A 46 10.93 6.08 2.62
N ASP A 47 11.89 5.89 3.52
CA ASP A 47 12.59 4.62 3.72
C ASP A 47 11.68 3.58 4.37
N ASN A 48 11.89 2.30 4.04
CA ASN A 48 11.05 1.23 4.59
C ASN A 48 11.12 1.14 6.12
N ASP A 49 12.25 1.52 6.71
CA ASP A 49 12.45 1.52 8.17
C ASP A 49 11.62 2.62 8.83
N GLU A 50 11.57 3.81 8.21
CA GLU A 50 10.78 4.93 8.70
C GLU A 50 9.27 4.70 8.54
N ILE A 51 8.88 4.08 7.43
CA ILE A 51 7.49 3.62 7.22
C ILE A 51 7.12 2.55 8.25
N ALA A 52 8.02 1.61 8.50
CA ALA A 52 7.84 0.54 9.49
C ALA A 52 7.65 1.12 10.90
N ALA A 53 8.49 2.07 11.31
CA ALA A 53 8.39 2.74 12.60
C ALA A 53 7.09 3.56 12.73
N ARG A 54 6.66 4.27 11.68
CA ARG A 54 5.42 5.06 11.70
C ARG A 54 4.15 4.22 11.77
N LEU A 55 4.17 3.03 11.19
CA LEU A 55 2.99 2.14 11.08
C LEU A 55 3.06 0.95 12.03
N ASP A 56 4.01 0.96 12.96
CA ASP A 56 4.27 -0.13 13.92
C ASP A 56 4.31 -1.51 13.24
N THR A 57 4.98 -1.57 12.09
CA THR A 57 5.03 -2.77 11.25
C THR A 57 6.46 -3.18 10.96
N SER A 58 6.67 -4.38 10.43
CA SER A 58 8.00 -4.83 10.05
C SER A 58 8.41 -4.29 8.68
N ARG A 59 9.66 -3.82 8.56
CA ARG A 59 10.26 -3.44 7.26
C ARG A 59 10.14 -4.53 6.18
N LEU A 60 10.08 -5.80 6.57
CA LEU A 60 9.84 -6.93 5.68
C LEU A 60 8.45 -6.88 5.04
N VAL A 61 7.44 -6.50 5.82
CA VAL A 61 6.06 -6.33 5.35
C VAL A 61 6.00 -5.16 4.37
N VAL A 62 6.60 -4.02 4.73
CA VAL A 62 6.69 -2.84 3.85
C VAL A 62 7.36 -3.22 2.52
N SER A 63 8.52 -3.88 2.56
CA SER A 63 9.24 -4.30 1.36
C SER A 63 8.42 -5.25 0.49
N ARG A 64 7.65 -6.17 1.08
CA ARG A 64 6.80 -7.11 0.36
C ARG A 64 5.66 -6.37 -0.36
N TRP A 65 4.99 -5.45 0.32
CA TRP A 65 3.91 -4.64 -0.28
C TRP A 65 4.44 -3.68 -1.33
N ARG A 66 5.60 -3.08 -1.10
CA ARG A 66 6.28 -2.20 -2.06
C ARG A 66 6.61 -2.94 -3.35
N LYS A 67 7.17 -4.16 -3.27
CA LYS A 67 7.41 -5.02 -4.44
C LYS A 67 6.12 -5.42 -5.15
N ARG A 68 5.08 -5.77 -4.39
CA ARG A 68 3.77 -6.15 -4.93
C ARG A 68 3.08 -5.00 -5.64
N PHE A 69 3.10 -3.80 -5.06
CA PHE A 69 2.57 -2.59 -5.69
C PHE A 69 3.39 -2.16 -6.90
N PHE A 70 4.71 -2.33 -6.88
CA PHE A 70 5.52 -2.05 -8.07
C PHE A 70 5.13 -2.96 -9.25
N ALA A 71 4.82 -4.24 -8.99
CA ALA A 71 4.42 -5.20 -10.02
C ALA A 71 2.95 -5.09 -10.46
N GLN A 72 2.04 -4.81 -9.53
CA GLN A 72 0.58 -4.90 -9.75
C GLN A 72 -0.18 -3.60 -9.43
N ARG A 73 0.48 -2.53 -8.99
CA ARG A 73 -0.12 -1.21 -8.67
C ARG A 73 -1.35 -1.31 -7.76
N LEU A 74 -2.37 -0.46 -7.97
CA LEU A 74 -3.63 -0.44 -7.23
C LEU A 74 -4.34 -1.80 -7.11
N PRO A 75 -4.45 -2.65 -8.17
CA PRO A 75 -5.06 -3.97 -8.05
C PRO A 75 -4.22 -4.94 -7.21
N GLY A 76 -2.92 -4.68 -7.06
CA GLY A 76 -2.04 -5.45 -6.18
C GLY A 76 -2.25 -5.18 -4.69
N LEU A 77 -2.88 -4.06 -4.34
CA LEU A 77 -3.18 -3.68 -2.96
C LEU A 77 -4.54 -4.15 -2.47
N ASP A 78 -5.48 -4.36 -3.40
CA ASP A 78 -6.75 -4.99 -3.10
C ASP A 78 -6.54 -6.48 -2.85
N GLU A 79 -7.16 -7.01 -1.81
CA GLU A 79 -7.60 -8.41 -1.92
C GLU A 79 -8.60 -8.39 -3.07
N GLN A 80 -8.24 -8.98 -4.21
CA GLN A 80 -9.20 -9.17 -5.30
C GLN A 80 -10.50 -9.65 -4.64
N PRO A 81 -11.64 -8.97 -4.86
CA PRO A 81 -12.90 -9.60 -4.53
C PRO A 81 -12.85 -10.95 -5.24
N ARG A 82 -12.93 -12.05 -4.48
CA ARG A 82 -13.21 -13.35 -5.09
C ARG A 82 -14.35 -13.09 -6.09
N PRO A 83 -14.20 -13.42 -7.38
CA PRO A 83 -15.25 -13.17 -8.34
C PRO A 83 -16.51 -13.91 -7.87
N GLY A 84 -17.48 -13.14 -7.39
CA GLY A 84 -18.70 -13.61 -6.76
C GLY A 84 -19.30 -12.42 -6.03
N ARG A 85 -20.39 -11.80 -6.48
CA ARG A 85 -21.50 -12.25 -7.32
C ARG A 85 -22.11 -11.00 -7.99
N PRO A 86 -22.68 -11.07 -9.21
CA PRO A 86 -23.39 -9.93 -9.76
C PRO A 86 -24.56 -9.57 -8.84
N ILE A 87 -24.66 -8.29 -8.47
CA ILE A 87 -25.89 -7.75 -7.89
C ILE A 87 -26.64 -7.04 -9.01
N ARG A 88 -27.93 -7.40 -9.05
CA ARG A 88 -28.97 -7.24 -10.07
C ARG A 88 -29.09 -5.87 -10.71
#